data_AF-A0A5Q3BQ80-F1
#
_entry.id   AF-A0A5Q3BQ80-F1
#
_cell.length_a   1.000
_cell.length_b   1.000
_cell.length_c   1.000
_cell.angle_alpha   90.00
_cell.angle_beta   90.00
_cell.angle_gamma   90.00
#
_symmetry.space_group_name_H-M   'P 1'
#
loop_
_entity.id
_entity.type
_entity.pdbx_description
1 polymer ?
#
loop_
_entity_poly.entity_id
_entity_poly.type
_entity_poly.pdbx_seq_one_letter_code
_entity_poly.pdbx_strand_id
1 'polypeptide(L)'
;MATQKLMCSCCGKAQAISQFYKSESLFNAATGKLTVCKMCLQTEYKKDPENLTHVQNILRMIDRPFIYDIWIASIDEAKTKAKNGDANVFGVYMKNIGMKDFISKNWSDSEYDFEEEQEHTKKMLLAKSDENVTQEDIDEFIQFWGRGLSIEDYLWLQNEYIDFTNRYECDSKGMELLINQICLTMLDIRKRRENGEKVDQQQKTLQDLLGSSNLKPVQESGASGVEQETFGTLIKKYENERPIPEPEPRWKDPDKIGKYIKVFFLGHLSRMLGIKNDYSNEYWDEMKKHTVEEPVDEEDDEVNENGLIQ
;
A
#
# COMPACT_ATOMS: atom_id res chain seq x y z
N MET A 1 30.10 -0.77 58.29
CA MET A 1 28.90 -1.61 58.19
C MET A 1 29.34 -2.98 57.70
N ALA A 2 29.02 -4.06 58.42
CA ALA A 2 29.38 -5.40 57.97
C ALA A 2 28.68 -5.67 56.63
N THR A 3 29.45 -5.89 55.57
CA THR A 3 28.90 -6.28 54.27
C THR A 3 28.23 -7.64 54.44
N GLN A 4 26.90 -7.67 54.26
CA GLN A 4 26.14 -8.91 54.26
C GLN A 4 26.73 -9.84 53.18
N LYS A 5 27.06 -11.07 53.58
CA LYS A 5 27.62 -12.10 52.69
C LYS A 5 26.59 -13.23 52.56
N LEU A 6 26.48 -13.78 51.37
CA LEU A 6 25.67 -14.95 51.07
C LEU A 6 26.58 -16.15 50.79
N MET A 7 26.20 -17.32 51.28
CA MET A 7 26.92 -18.56 51.00
C MET A 7 26.41 -19.17 49.68
N CYS A 8 27.32 -19.53 48.78
CA CYS A 8 26.97 -20.23 47.55
C CYS A 8 26.65 -21.69 47.82
N SER A 9 25.50 -22.19 47.33
CA SER A 9 25.10 -23.61 47.47
C SER A 9 25.97 -24.58 46.67
N CYS A 10 26.62 -24.12 45.59
CA CYS A 10 27.49 -24.96 44.76
C CYS A 10 28.92 -25.07 45.32
N CYS A 11 29.58 -23.95 45.65
CA CYS A 11 30.99 -23.96 46.10
C CYS A 11 31.20 -23.77 47.61
N GLY A 12 30.14 -23.52 48.39
CA GLY A 12 30.21 -23.33 49.84
C GLY A 12 30.89 -22.03 50.32
N LYS A 13 31.37 -21.18 49.40
CA LYS A 13 32.08 -19.94 49.75
C LYS A 13 31.11 -18.80 50.09
N ALA A 14 31.39 -18.08 51.17
CA ALA A 14 30.68 -16.85 51.53
C ALA A 14 31.20 -15.67 50.69
N GLN A 15 30.35 -15.14 49.81
CA GLN A 15 30.69 -14.04 48.91
C GLN A 15 29.78 -12.83 49.15
N ALA A 16 30.18 -11.66 48.63
CA ALA A 16 29.35 -10.46 48.67
C ALA A 16 28.07 -10.66 47.85
N ILE A 17 26.97 -10.02 48.26
CA ILE A 17 25.66 -10.08 47.60
C ILE A 17 25.73 -9.73 46.09
N SER A 18 26.68 -8.89 45.67
CA SER A 18 26.89 -8.52 44.26
C SER A 18 27.32 -9.67 43.36
N GLN A 19 27.86 -10.75 43.93
CA GLN A 19 28.29 -11.96 43.21
C GLN A 19 27.13 -12.92 42.89
N PHE A 20 25.90 -12.55 43.22
CA PHE A 20 24.70 -13.33 42.96
C PHE A 20 23.73 -12.53 42.07
N TYR A 21 23.11 -13.21 41.10
CA TYR A 21 22.05 -12.59 40.28
C TYR A 21 20.79 -12.37 41.13
N LYS A 22 20.01 -11.34 40.77
CA LYS A 22 18.70 -11.08 41.40
C LYS A 22 17.75 -12.24 41.11
N SER A 23 16.91 -12.59 42.07
CA SER A 23 15.86 -13.59 41.91
C SER A 23 14.56 -13.18 42.56
N GLU A 24 13.46 -13.45 41.85
CA GLU A 24 12.09 -13.23 42.31
C GLU A 24 11.37 -14.56 42.58
N SER A 25 12.07 -15.70 42.45
CA SER A 25 11.49 -16.99 42.78
C SER A 25 11.20 -17.13 44.27
N LEU A 26 10.11 -17.85 44.60
CA LEU A 26 9.62 -18.04 45.97
C LEU A 26 10.71 -18.58 46.91
N PHE A 27 11.52 -19.51 46.42
CA PHE A 27 12.62 -20.12 47.18
C PHE A 27 13.76 -19.15 47.52
N ASN A 28 13.82 -17.99 46.86
CA ASN A 28 14.83 -16.96 47.09
C ASN A 28 14.24 -15.68 47.71
N ALA A 29 12.99 -15.70 48.18
CA ALA A 29 12.30 -14.51 48.69
C ALA A 29 13.03 -13.84 49.87
N ALA A 30 13.72 -14.61 50.71
CA ALA A 30 14.44 -14.09 51.87
C ALA A 30 15.67 -13.23 51.52
N THR A 31 16.32 -13.52 50.38
CA THR A 31 17.56 -12.85 49.96
C THR A 31 17.38 -11.99 48.71
N GLY A 32 16.32 -12.24 47.92
CA GLY A 32 16.10 -11.64 46.61
C GLY A 32 17.20 -11.98 45.59
N LYS A 33 17.97 -13.04 45.85
CA LYS A 33 19.18 -13.43 45.12
C LYS A 33 19.21 -14.93 44.92
N LEU A 34 19.79 -15.37 43.80
CA LEU A 34 20.07 -16.79 43.60
C LEU A 34 21.01 -17.31 44.70
N THR A 35 20.83 -18.58 45.08
CA THR A 35 21.71 -19.29 46.02
C THR A 35 23.05 -19.69 45.41
N VAL A 36 23.17 -19.67 44.07
CA VAL A 36 24.39 -20.01 43.33
C VAL A 36 25.10 -18.75 42.85
N CYS A 37 26.42 -18.66 43.06
CA CYS A 37 27.20 -17.50 42.63
C CYS A 37 27.43 -17.46 41.12
N LYS A 38 27.69 -16.25 40.59
CA LYS A 38 27.96 -15.99 39.17
C LYS A 38 29.09 -16.87 38.60
N MET A 39 30.13 -17.10 39.40
CA MET A 39 31.27 -17.94 38.97
C MET A 39 30.86 -19.39 38.75
N CYS A 40 30.11 -19.99 39.69
CA CYS A 40 29.65 -21.37 39.56
C CYS A 40 28.73 -21.56 38.35
N LEU A 41 27.81 -20.62 38.11
CA LEU A 41 26.96 -20.65 36.92
C LEU A 41 27.77 -20.53 35.64
N GLN A 42 28.79 -19.65 35.63
CA GLN A 42 29.68 -19.51 34.47
C GLN A 42 30.49 -20.79 34.23
N THR A 43 30.98 -21.44 35.29
CA THR A 43 31.71 -22.71 35.19
C THR A 43 30.82 -23.82 34.66
N GLU A 44 29.55 -23.88 35.08
CA GLU A 44 28.59 -24.87 34.57
C GLU A 44 28.28 -24.63 33.09
N TYR A 45 28.05 -23.38 32.70
CA TYR A 45 27.83 -23.00 31.30
C TYR A 45 29.03 -23.35 30.40
N LYS A 46 30.26 -23.08 30.87
CA LYS A 46 31.49 -23.37 30.10
C LYS A 46 31.74 -24.85 29.82
N LYS A 47 31.00 -25.79 30.44
CA LYS A 47 31.12 -27.23 30.14
C LYS A 47 30.62 -27.58 28.74
N ASP A 48 29.53 -26.95 28.30
CA ASP A 48 28.90 -27.20 27.01
C ASP A 48 28.14 -25.94 26.52
N PRO A 49 28.86 -24.92 26.03
CA PRO A 49 28.28 -23.61 25.74
C PRO A 49 27.46 -23.55 24.45
N GLU A 50 27.66 -24.51 23.53
CA GLU A 50 26.98 -24.58 22.24
C GLU A 50 25.66 -25.37 22.31
N ASN A 51 25.51 -26.21 23.32
CA ASN A 51 24.32 -27.03 23.51
C ASN A 51 23.19 -26.24 24.19
N LEU A 52 22.18 -25.86 23.40
CA LEU A 52 20.98 -25.16 23.87
C LEU A 52 20.27 -25.91 25.01
N THR A 53 20.17 -27.24 24.92
CA THR A 53 19.54 -28.07 25.96
C THR A 53 20.29 -27.96 27.28
N HIS A 54 21.62 -27.82 27.25
CA HIS A 54 22.43 -27.61 28.46
C HIS A 54 22.13 -26.24 29.09
N VAL A 55 22.07 -25.17 28.28
CA VAL A 55 21.71 -23.82 28.73
C VAL A 55 20.32 -23.81 29.36
N GLN A 56 19.35 -24.43 28.68
CA GLN A 56 17.98 -24.63 29.17
C GLN A 56 17.96 -25.35 30.52
N ASN A 57 18.72 -26.44 30.67
CA ASN A 57 18.83 -27.17 31.94
C ASN A 57 19.39 -26.30 33.07
N ILE A 58 20.39 -25.45 32.81
CA ILE A 58 20.94 -24.52 33.80
C ILE A 58 19.87 -23.51 34.24
N LEU A 59 19.15 -22.92 33.29
CA LEU A 59 18.09 -21.94 33.55
C LEU A 59 16.92 -22.56 34.32
N ARG A 60 16.58 -23.83 34.03
CA ARG A 60 15.59 -24.61 34.78
C ARG A 60 15.98 -24.78 36.24
N MET A 61 17.24 -25.08 36.53
CA MET A 61 17.71 -25.27 37.91
C MET A 61 17.63 -24.00 38.77
N ILE A 62 17.73 -22.83 38.14
CA ILE A 62 17.71 -21.52 38.82
C ILE A 62 16.38 -20.77 38.67
N ASP A 63 15.39 -21.42 38.06
CA ASP A 63 14.05 -20.89 37.82
C ASP A 63 14.09 -19.54 37.05
N ARG A 64 14.74 -19.54 35.89
CA ARG A 64 14.81 -18.41 34.97
C ARG A 64 14.27 -18.77 33.60
N PRO A 65 13.59 -17.84 32.91
CA PRO A 65 13.04 -18.12 31.59
C PRO A 65 14.16 -18.32 30.56
N PHE A 66 13.95 -19.24 29.64
CA PHE A 66 14.66 -19.29 28.37
C PHE A 66 13.83 -18.55 27.32
N ILE A 67 14.38 -17.48 26.72
CA ILE A 67 13.73 -16.72 25.65
C ILE A 67 14.70 -16.67 24.47
N TYR A 68 14.33 -17.31 23.37
CA TYR A 68 15.23 -17.52 22.23
C TYR A 68 15.75 -16.20 21.63
N ASP A 69 14.88 -15.23 21.36
CA ASP A 69 15.28 -13.94 20.78
C ASP A 69 16.29 -13.19 21.66
N ILE A 70 16.09 -13.22 22.98
CA ILE A 70 17.02 -12.60 23.94
C ILE A 70 18.34 -13.38 23.96
N TRP A 71 18.29 -14.70 23.86
CA TRP A 71 19.48 -15.54 23.79
C TRP A 71 20.35 -15.21 22.58
N ILE A 72 19.75 -15.13 21.39
CA ILE A 72 20.44 -14.74 20.15
C ILE A 72 21.02 -13.33 20.26
N ALA A 73 20.21 -12.35 20.69
CA ALA A 73 20.69 -10.98 20.91
C ALA A 73 21.86 -10.92 21.91
N SER A 74 21.86 -11.79 22.92
CA SER A 74 22.92 -11.86 23.93
C SER A 74 24.21 -12.49 23.39
N ILE A 75 24.11 -13.46 22.47
CA ILE A 75 25.27 -13.99 21.74
C ILE A 75 25.93 -12.87 20.93
N ASP A 76 25.15 -12.09 20.20
CA ASP A 76 25.67 -11.01 19.36
C ASP A 76 26.25 -9.85 20.19
N GLU A 77 25.60 -9.46 21.29
CA GLU A 77 26.14 -8.48 22.24
C GLU A 77 27.45 -9.00 22.89
N ALA A 78 27.53 -10.29 23.21
CA ALA A 78 28.74 -10.86 23.80
C ALA A 78 29.90 -10.93 22.80
N LYS A 79 29.63 -11.25 21.53
CA LYS A 79 30.64 -11.24 20.44
C LYS A 79 31.21 -9.84 20.22
N THR A 80 30.37 -8.81 20.17
CA THR A 80 30.82 -7.42 19.98
C THR A 80 31.64 -6.89 21.14
N LYS A 81 31.40 -7.37 22.37
CA LYS A 81 32.12 -6.96 23.59
C LYS A 81 33.31 -7.84 23.95
N ALA A 82 33.57 -8.91 23.19
CA ALA A 82 34.63 -9.87 23.51
C ALA A 82 36.00 -9.19 23.47
N LYS A 83 36.67 -9.11 24.62
CA LYS A 83 38.11 -8.79 24.72
C LYS A 83 38.85 -10.10 24.96
N ASN A 84 39.81 -10.44 24.10
CA ASN A 84 40.64 -11.64 24.18
C ASN A 84 39.91 -12.99 23.99
N GLY A 85 38.78 -13.01 23.27
CA GLY A 85 38.13 -14.27 22.86
C GLY A 85 37.25 -14.97 23.90
N ASP A 86 37.21 -14.51 25.16
CA ASP A 86 36.30 -15.06 26.18
C ASP A 86 35.00 -14.23 26.23
N ALA A 87 34.05 -14.56 25.35
CA ALA A 87 32.74 -13.90 25.30
C ALA A 87 31.86 -14.39 26.45
N ASN A 88 31.45 -13.49 27.35
CA ASN A 88 30.58 -13.83 28.48
C ASN A 88 29.09 -13.86 28.08
N VAL A 89 28.72 -14.78 27.19
CA VAL A 89 27.36 -14.93 26.65
C VAL A 89 26.33 -15.09 27.77
N PHE A 90 26.55 -16.04 28.68
CA PHE A 90 25.62 -16.31 29.78
C PHE A 90 25.43 -15.11 30.71
N GLY A 91 26.50 -14.37 31.02
CA GLY A 91 26.40 -13.16 31.83
C GLY A 91 25.64 -12.02 31.15
N VAL A 92 25.78 -11.88 29.83
CA VAL A 92 25.02 -10.93 29.01
C VAL A 92 23.54 -11.33 28.96
N TYR A 93 23.25 -12.61 28.77
CA TYR A 93 21.88 -13.13 28.81
C TYR A 93 21.20 -12.86 30.15
N MET A 94 21.87 -13.19 31.26
CA MET A 94 21.37 -12.93 32.62
C MET A 94 21.14 -11.45 32.92
N LYS A 95 21.88 -10.55 32.27
CA LYS A 95 21.66 -9.10 32.33
C LYS A 95 20.40 -8.73 31.53
N ASN A 96 20.22 -9.28 30.33
CA ASN A 96 19.14 -8.92 29.43
C ASN A 96 17.78 -9.40 29.93
N ILE A 97 17.69 -10.61 30.50
CA ILE A 97 16.48 -11.06 31.21
C ILE A 97 16.26 -10.37 32.56
N GLY A 98 17.25 -9.61 33.05
CA GLY A 98 17.12 -8.79 34.25
C GLY A 98 16.40 -7.45 34.02
N MET A 99 16.01 -7.15 32.77
CA MET A 99 15.22 -5.96 32.42
C MET A 99 13.78 -6.08 32.95
N LYS A 100 13.10 -4.94 33.13
CA LYS A 100 11.78 -4.87 33.78
C LYS A 100 10.74 -5.81 33.15
N ASP A 101 10.83 -6.04 31.86
CA ASP A 101 9.86 -6.84 31.10
C ASP A 101 9.99 -8.34 31.37
N PHE A 102 11.17 -8.80 31.81
CA PHE A 102 11.49 -10.22 31.98
C PHE A 102 11.85 -10.59 33.44
N ILE A 103 11.94 -9.61 34.32
CA ILE A 103 12.44 -9.81 35.70
C ILE A 103 11.54 -10.72 36.55
N SER A 104 10.24 -10.68 36.30
CA SER A 104 9.21 -11.45 37.00
C SER A 104 8.91 -12.78 36.33
N LYS A 105 9.45 -13.02 35.13
CA LYS A 105 9.28 -14.28 34.41
C LYS A 105 10.12 -15.39 35.07
N ASN A 106 9.62 -16.61 35.02
CA ASN A 106 10.24 -17.79 35.61
C ASN A 106 10.42 -18.90 34.55
N TRP A 107 10.83 -20.11 34.95
CA TRP A 107 11.03 -21.19 33.97
C TRP A 107 9.78 -21.56 33.16
N SER A 108 8.58 -21.39 33.73
CA SER A 108 7.32 -21.70 33.04
C SER A 108 6.98 -20.73 31.90
N ASP A 109 7.56 -19.53 31.91
CA ASP A 109 7.42 -18.52 30.85
C ASP A 109 8.49 -18.69 29.75
N SER A 110 9.14 -19.85 29.68
CA SER A 110 10.17 -20.11 28.69
C SER A 110 9.57 -20.36 27.31
N GLU A 111 10.17 -19.73 26.31
CA GLU A 111 9.85 -19.84 24.89
C GLU A 111 10.95 -20.68 24.24
N TYR A 112 10.62 -21.93 23.86
CA TYR A 112 11.61 -22.95 23.51
C TYR A 112 11.99 -22.93 22.04
N ASP A 113 11.08 -22.55 21.14
CA ASP A 113 11.39 -22.53 19.73
C ASP A 113 10.36 -21.71 18.93
N PHE A 114 10.84 -20.66 18.26
CA PHE A 114 10.02 -19.91 17.31
C PHE A 114 9.89 -20.67 15.98
N GLU A 115 10.80 -21.62 15.70
CA GLU A 115 10.78 -22.42 14.46
C GLU A 115 9.78 -23.58 14.55
N GLU A 116 9.72 -24.33 15.65
CA GLU A 116 8.69 -25.38 15.83
C GLU A 116 7.28 -24.78 15.94
N GLU A 117 7.13 -23.64 16.62
CA GLU A 117 5.83 -22.96 16.75
C GLU A 117 5.37 -22.41 15.39
N GLN A 118 6.29 -21.91 14.56
CA GLN A 118 5.99 -21.58 13.16
C GLN A 118 5.63 -22.79 12.32
N GLU A 119 6.38 -23.89 12.43
CA GLU A 119 6.09 -25.09 11.63
C GLU A 119 4.73 -25.69 12.01
N HIS A 120 4.39 -25.69 13.31
CA HIS A 120 3.07 -26.05 13.81
C HIS A 120 1.99 -25.10 13.28
N THR A 121 2.23 -23.79 13.30
CA THR A 121 1.31 -22.77 12.78
C THR A 121 1.09 -22.94 11.28
N LYS A 122 2.15 -23.19 10.50
CA LYS A 122 2.09 -23.48 9.06
C LYS A 122 1.24 -24.72 8.78
N LYS A 123 1.51 -25.83 9.49
CA LYS A 123 0.74 -27.08 9.36
C LYS A 123 -0.74 -26.89 9.66
N MET A 124 -1.06 -26.12 10.70
CA MET A 124 -2.45 -25.84 11.09
C MET A 124 -3.16 -24.87 10.15
N LEU A 125 -2.46 -23.90 9.58
CA LEU A 125 -3.00 -23.03 8.53
C LEU A 125 -3.34 -23.85 7.28
N LEU A 126 -2.42 -24.73 6.85
CA LEU A 126 -2.61 -25.61 5.70
C LEU A 126 -3.80 -26.58 5.89
N ALA A 127 -4.04 -27.01 7.13
CA ALA A 127 -5.17 -27.87 7.47
C ALA A 127 -6.52 -27.12 7.54
N LYS A 128 -6.52 -25.79 7.72
CA LYS A 128 -7.72 -24.95 7.82
C LYS A 128 -8.01 -24.18 6.53
N SER A 129 -7.05 -24.05 5.63
CA SER A 129 -7.22 -23.45 4.31
C SER A 129 -7.91 -24.41 3.33
N ASP A 130 -8.61 -23.86 2.34
CA ASP A 130 -9.21 -24.65 1.25
C ASP A 130 -8.14 -25.46 0.49
N GLU A 131 -8.55 -26.55 -0.17
CA GLU A 131 -7.69 -27.57 -0.82
C GLU A 131 -6.70 -27.02 -1.89
N ASN A 132 -6.76 -25.73 -2.22
CA ASN A 132 -5.91 -25.08 -3.23
C ASN A 132 -4.76 -24.23 -2.66
N VAL A 133 -4.60 -24.10 -1.34
CA VAL A 133 -3.51 -23.31 -0.74
C VAL A 133 -2.28 -24.19 -0.52
N THR A 134 -1.16 -23.85 -1.18
CA THR A 134 0.09 -24.59 -1.05
C THR A 134 0.91 -24.11 0.15
N GLN A 135 1.94 -24.87 0.52
CA GLN A 135 2.85 -24.49 1.61
C GLN A 135 3.68 -23.25 1.27
N GLU A 136 3.94 -23.01 -0.02
CA GLU A 136 4.64 -21.81 -0.50
C GLU A 136 3.77 -20.56 -0.33
N ASP A 137 2.48 -20.64 -0.62
CA ASP A 137 1.52 -19.55 -0.40
C ASP A 137 1.42 -19.14 1.07
N ILE A 138 1.45 -20.11 1.99
CA ILE A 138 1.43 -19.84 3.44
C ILE A 138 2.70 -19.13 3.90
N ASP A 139 3.84 -19.50 3.33
CA ASP A 139 5.11 -18.86 3.66
C ASP A 139 5.13 -17.41 3.18
N GLU A 140 4.57 -17.13 2.01
CA GLU A 140 4.34 -15.77 1.53
C GLU A 140 3.37 -15.00 2.42
N PHE A 141 2.27 -15.63 2.87
CA PHE A 141 1.32 -15.00 3.80
C PHE A 141 1.96 -14.63 5.14
N ILE A 142 2.76 -15.52 5.73
CA ILE A 142 3.46 -15.25 6.98
C ILE A 142 4.50 -14.14 6.80
N GLN A 143 5.18 -14.08 5.65
CA GLN A 143 6.07 -12.97 5.35
C GLN A 143 5.33 -11.66 5.14
N PHE A 144 4.15 -11.69 4.51
CA PHE A 144 3.34 -10.52 4.23
C PHE A 144 2.75 -9.90 5.49
N TRP A 145 2.24 -10.72 6.42
CA TRP A 145 1.60 -10.26 7.65
C TRP A 145 2.58 -10.06 8.82
N GLY A 146 3.75 -10.71 8.76
CA GLY A 146 4.72 -10.73 9.85
C GLY A 146 4.52 -11.96 10.76
N ARG A 147 5.60 -12.32 11.47
CA ARG A 147 5.68 -13.56 12.27
C ARG A 147 5.12 -13.35 13.68
N GLY A 148 4.68 -14.42 14.33
CA GLY A 148 4.26 -14.42 15.75
C GLY A 148 2.77 -14.15 16.01
N LEU A 149 1.92 -14.16 14.99
CA LEU A 149 0.46 -14.08 15.12
C LEU A 149 -0.17 -15.47 15.32
N SER A 150 -1.36 -15.52 15.92
CA SER A 150 -2.09 -16.79 16.05
C SER A 150 -2.68 -17.23 14.72
N ILE A 151 -3.00 -18.52 14.58
CA ILE A 151 -3.63 -19.08 13.36
C ILE A 151 -4.94 -18.36 13.03
N GLU A 152 -5.76 -18.06 14.05
CA GLU A 152 -7.04 -17.37 13.87
C GLU A 152 -6.84 -15.92 13.41
N ASP A 153 -5.79 -15.25 13.89
CA ASP A 153 -5.42 -13.91 13.47
C ASP A 153 -5.03 -13.89 11.99
N TYR A 154 -4.20 -14.83 11.53
CA TYR A 154 -3.81 -14.90 10.11
C TYR A 154 -5.01 -15.14 9.20
N LEU A 155 -5.91 -16.06 9.55
CA LEU A 155 -7.12 -16.33 8.77
C LEU A 155 -8.03 -15.10 8.72
N TRP A 156 -8.18 -14.40 9.84
CA TRP A 156 -8.98 -13.18 9.90
C TRP A 156 -8.36 -12.06 9.05
N LEU A 157 -7.05 -11.83 9.16
CA LEU A 157 -6.33 -10.83 8.37
C LEU A 157 -6.46 -11.08 6.86
N GLN A 158 -6.32 -12.34 6.45
CA GLN A 158 -6.43 -12.73 5.04
C GLN A 158 -7.85 -12.49 4.50
N ASN A 159 -8.87 -12.85 5.27
CA ASN A 159 -10.27 -12.63 4.86
C ASN A 159 -10.60 -11.14 4.72
N GLU A 160 -10.16 -10.31 5.67
CA GLU A 160 -10.35 -8.86 5.60
C GLU A 160 -9.60 -8.26 4.41
N TYR A 161 -8.36 -8.68 4.16
CA TYR A 161 -7.60 -8.22 3.01
C TYR A 161 -8.30 -8.54 1.70
N ILE A 162 -8.80 -9.77 1.55
CA ILE A 162 -9.58 -10.19 0.37
C ILE A 162 -10.85 -9.34 0.23
N ASP A 163 -11.57 -9.06 1.32
CA ASP A 163 -12.76 -8.19 1.29
C ASP A 163 -12.42 -6.77 0.83
N PHE A 164 -11.30 -6.20 1.30
CA PHE A 164 -10.81 -4.90 0.85
C PHE A 164 -10.45 -4.91 -0.65
N THR A 165 -9.70 -5.90 -1.11
CA THR A 165 -9.28 -5.99 -2.53
C THR A 165 -10.43 -6.33 -3.48
N ASN A 166 -11.50 -6.96 -3.00
CA ASN A 166 -12.68 -7.26 -3.80
C ASN A 166 -13.62 -6.05 -3.94
N ARG A 167 -13.65 -5.16 -2.93
CA ARG A 167 -14.52 -3.98 -2.92
C ARG A 167 -13.87 -2.75 -3.52
N TYR A 168 -12.55 -2.63 -3.39
CA TYR A 168 -11.79 -1.48 -3.85
C TYR A 168 -10.79 -1.90 -4.91
N GLU A 169 -10.74 -1.16 -6.03
CA GLU A 169 -9.74 -1.37 -7.07
C GLU A 169 -8.34 -1.02 -6.50
N CYS A 170 -7.47 -2.01 -6.45
CA CYS A 170 -6.11 -1.92 -5.92
C CYS A 170 -5.09 -2.02 -7.05
N ASP A 171 -4.82 -0.87 -7.69
CA ASP A 171 -3.95 -0.85 -8.88
C ASP A 171 -2.46 -0.63 -8.55
N SER A 172 -2.14 -0.30 -7.30
CA SER A 172 -0.79 0.08 -6.88
C SER A 172 -0.32 -0.70 -5.66
N LYS A 173 0.95 -1.11 -5.70
CA LYS A 173 1.68 -1.66 -4.54
C LYS A 173 1.64 -0.74 -3.31
N GLY A 174 1.55 0.57 -3.52
CA GLY A 174 1.38 1.51 -2.41
C GLY A 174 0.06 1.33 -1.67
N MET A 175 -1.01 1.00 -2.39
CA MET A 175 -2.34 0.74 -1.83
C MET A 175 -2.39 -0.61 -1.11
N GLU A 176 -1.75 -1.65 -1.66
CA GLU A 176 -1.62 -2.96 -1.00
C GLU A 176 -0.93 -2.84 0.36
N LEU A 177 0.16 -2.07 0.45
CA LEU A 177 0.87 -1.83 1.71
C LEU A 177 0.02 -1.06 2.72
N LEU A 178 -0.78 -0.10 2.25
CA LEU A 178 -1.69 0.64 3.12
C LEU A 178 -2.83 -0.24 3.65
N ILE A 179 -3.39 -1.11 2.80
CA ILE A 179 -4.44 -2.06 3.20
C ILE A 179 -3.88 -3.08 4.21
N ASN A 180 -2.68 -3.60 3.97
CA ASN A 180 -1.98 -4.45 4.94
C ASN A 180 -1.89 -3.76 6.32
N GLN A 181 -1.44 -2.51 6.36
CA GLN A 181 -1.37 -1.74 7.61
C GLN A 181 -2.74 -1.49 8.24
N ILE A 182 -3.79 -1.25 7.43
CA ILE A 182 -5.17 -1.09 7.90
C ILE A 182 -5.63 -2.37 8.61
N CYS A 183 -5.47 -3.54 7.97
CA CYS A 183 -5.85 -4.83 8.54
C CYS A 183 -5.11 -5.13 9.86
N LEU A 184 -3.81 -4.89 9.92
CA LEU A 184 -3.02 -5.05 11.16
C LEU A 184 -3.49 -4.10 12.27
N THR A 185 -3.79 -2.85 11.92
CA THR A 185 -4.29 -1.86 12.90
C THR A 185 -5.67 -2.25 13.41
N MET A 186 -6.55 -2.79 12.56
CA MET A 186 -7.86 -3.31 12.98
C MET A 186 -7.73 -4.51 13.93
N LEU A 187 -6.75 -5.39 13.69
CA LEU A 187 -6.46 -6.51 14.59
C LEU A 187 -5.95 -6.03 15.95
N ASP A 188 -5.03 -5.06 15.99
CA ASP A 188 -4.55 -4.46 17.24
C ASP A 188 -5.70 -3.83 18.04
N ILE A 189 -6.59 -3.10 17.36
CA ILE A 189 -7.80 -2.52 17.96
C ILE A 189 -8.67 -3.61 18.61
N ARG A 190 -8.88 -4.73 17.92
CA ARG A 190 -9.70 -5.85 18.42
C ARG A 190 -9.09 -6.46 19.67
N LYS A 191 -7.79 -6.82 19.64
CA LYS A 191 -7.08 -7.40 20.78
C LYS A 191 -7.05 -6.47 22.00
N ARG A 192 -6.84 -5.16 21.77
CA ARG A 192 -6.87 -4.16 22.84
C ARG A 192 -8.24 -4.03 23.49
N ARG A 193 -9.32 -4.11 22.72
CA ARG A 193 -10.70 -4.10 23.26
C ARG A 193 -10.99 -5.34 24.09
N GLU A 194 -10.55 -6.51 23.64
CA GLU A 194 -10.68 -7.77 24.38
C GLU A 194 -9.95 -7.72 25.73
N ASN A 195 -8.77 -7.06 25.75
CA ASN A 195 -7.98 -6.86 26.97
C ASN A 195 -8.45 -5.67 27.85
N GLY A 196 -9.49 -4.93 27.42
CA GLY A 196 -10.01 -3.76 28.15
C GLY A 196 -9.11 -2.51 28.12
N GLU A 197 -8.20 -2.42 27.15
CA GLU A 197 -7.31 -1.27 26.97
C GLU A 197 -7.99 -0.12 26.20
N LYS A 198 -7.43 1.09 26.33
CA LYS A 198 -7.86 2.26 25.55
C LYS A 198 -7.35 2.17 24.11
N VAL A 199 -8.17 2.63 23.17
CA VAL A 199 -7.94 2.42 21.73
C VAL A 199 -7.97 3.72 20.92
N ASP A 200 -8.07 4.87 21.59
CA ASP A 200 -8.25 6.18 20.95
C ASP A 200 -7.12 6.51 19.96
N GLN A 201 -5.88 6.12 20.30
CA GLN A 201 -4.71 6.37 19.45
C GLN A 201 -4.75 5.51 18.18
N GLN A 202 -5.04 4.22 18.33
CA GLN A 202 -5.10 3.26 17.23
C GLN A 202 -6.27 3.58 16.29
N GLN A 203 -7.41 4.02 16.84
CA GLN A 203 -8.53 4.50 16.03
C GLN A 203 -8.18 5.72 15.22
N LYS A 204 -7.40 6.64 15.79
CA LYS A 204 -6.90 7.81 15.04
C LYS A 204 -5.96 7.38 13.92
N THR A 205 -5.00 6.50 14.20
CA THR A 205 -4.11 5.93 13.20
C THR A 205 -4.88 5.24 12.07
N LEU A 206 -5.92 4.46 12.40
CA LEU A 206 -6.79 3.83 11.41
C LEU A 206 -7.50 4.86 10.53
N GLN A 207 -8.03 5.94 11.11
CA GLN A 207 -8.64 7.02 10.34
C GLN A 207 -7.64 7.74 9.43
N ASP A 208 -6.40 7.91 9.86
CA ASP A 208 -5.35 8.54 9.05
C ASP A 208 -4.96 7.61 7.88
N LEU A 209 -4.79 6.31 8.13
CA LEU A 209 -4.49 5.29 7.10
C LEU A 209 -5.60 5.14 6.06
N LEU A 210 -6.86 5.12 6.49
CA LEU A 210 -8.01 5.10 5.57
C LEU A 210 -8.05 6.38 4.71
N GLY A 211 -7.65 7.53 5.29
CA GLY A 211 -7.58 8.79 4.56
C GLY A 211 -6.46 8.82 3.53
N SER A 212 -5.28 8.29 3.86
CA SER A 212 -4.16 8.20 2.91
C SER A 212 -4.42 7.21 1.77
N SER A 213 -5.27 6.21 2.02
CA SER A 213 -5.65 5.19 1.02
C SER A 213 -6.81 5.63 0.13
N ASN A 214 -7.36 6.84 0.35
CA ASN A 214 -8.61 7.31 -0.28
C ASN A 214 -9.83 6.40 -0.05
N LEU A 215 -9.82 5.58 1.01
CA LEU A 215 -10.87 4.62 1.35
C LEU A 215 -11.91 5.21 2.32
N LYS A 216 -11.86 6.52 2.60
CA LYS A 216 -12.91 7.14 3.42
C LYS A 216 -14.21 7.28 2.61
N PRO A 217 -15.38 7.02 3.22
CA PRO A 217 -16.67 7.20 2.54
C PRO A 217 -16.89 8.59 1.92
N VAL A 218 -16.29 9.64 2.50
CA VAL A 218 -16.36 11.02 1.98
C VAL A 218 -15.63 11.17 0.64
N GLN A 219 -14.60 10.35 0.38
CA GLN A 219 -13.79 10.38 -0.83
C GLN A 219 -14.41 9.55 -1.97
N GLU A 220 -15.18 8.51 -1.66
CA GLU A 220 -15.95 7.71 -2.65
C GLU A 220 -16.91 8.59 -3.46
N SER A 221 -17.50 9.61 -2.83
CA SER A 221 -18.41 10.56 -3.50
C SER A 221 -17.71 11.46 -4.52
N GLY A 222 -16.39 11.64 -4.40
CA GLY A 222 -15.60 12.52 -5.27
C GLY A 222 -14.89 11.77 -6.40
N ALA A 223 -14.40 10.55 -6.14
CA ALA A 223 -13.61 9.78 -7.11
C ALA A 223 -14.46 9.23 -8.27
N SER A 224 -15.70 8.80 -8.01
CA SER A 224 -16.63 8.37 -9.07
C SER A 224 -17.05 9.50 -10.02
N GLY A 225 -16.70 10.76 -9.73
CA GLY A 225 -16.99 11.91 -10.59
C GLY A 225 -15.81 12.38 -11.46
N VAL A 226 -14.59 11.86 -11.25
CA VAL A 226 -13.38 12.35 -11.94
C VAL A 226 -13.03 11.51 -13.17
N GLU A 227 -13.31 10.20 -13.16
CA GLU A 227 -12.91 9.32 -14.26
C GLU A 227 -13.94 9.17 -15.38
N GLN A 228 -15.17 9.61 -15.16
CA GLN A 228 -16.12 9.79 -16.25
C GLN A 228 -16.00 11.24 -16.74
N GLU A 229 -15.05 11.50 -17.65
CA GLU A 229 -15.09 12.74 -18.44
C GLU A 229 -16.55 12.92 -18.88
N THR A 230 -17.22 13.99 -18.44
CA THR A 230 -18.64 14.16 -18.73
C THR A 230 -18.83 14.09 -20.24
N PHE A 231 -19.95 13.52 -20.71
CA PHE A 231 -20.20 13.32 -22.14
C PHE A 231 -19.94 14.59 -22.97
N GLY A 232 -20.21 15.78 -22.43
CA GLY A 232 -19.91 17.07 -23.05
C GLY A 232 -18.41 17.38 -23.20
N THR A 233 -17.58 17.03 -22.22
CA THR A 233 -16.10 17.16 -22.31
C THR A 233 -15.52 16.22 -23.36
N LEU A 234 -16.02 14.99 -23.43
CA LEU A 234 -15.63 14.03 -24.47
C LEU A 234 -16.00 14.55 -25.86
N ILE A 235 -17.23 15.06 -26.06
CA ILE A 235 -17.65 15.67 -27.32
C ILE A 235 -16.71 16.81 -27.71
N LYS A 236 -16.44 17.74 -26.78
CA LYS A 236 -15.55 18.87 -27.05
C LYS A 236 -14.13 18.43 -27.42
N LYS A 237 -13.61 17.38 -26.77
CA LYS A 237 -12.30 16.81 -27.09
C LYS A 237 -12.30 16.17 -28.48
N TYR A 238 -13.33 15.39 -28.81
CA TYR A 238 -13.52 14.82 -30.14
C TYR A 238 -13.66 15.89 -31.23
N GLU A 239 -14.43 16.96 -31.00
CA GLU A 239 -14.58 18.06 -31.96
C GLU A 239 -13.26 18.79 -32.25
N ASN A 240 -12.40 18.96 -31.24
CA ASN A 240 -11.14 19.70 -31.39
C ASN A 240 -10.00 18.83 -31.94
N GLU A 241 -9.89 17.57 -31.50
CA GLU A 241 -8.79 16.68 -31.91
C GLU A 241 -9.10 15.92 -33.21
N ARG A 242 -10.38 15.66 -33.49
CA ARG A 242 -10.87 14.90 -34.65
C ARG A 242 -12.19 15.49 -35.17
N PRO A 243 -12.17 16.68 -35.79
CA PRO A 243 -13.38 17.26 -36.36
C PRO A 243 -14.01 16.29 -37.37
N ILE A 244 -15.35 16.24 -37.36
CA ILE A 244 -16.11 15.42 -38.30
C ILE A 244 -15.70 15.87 -39.72
N PRO A 245 -15.27 14.94 -40.61
CA PRO A 245 -14.88 15.30 -41.97
C PRO A 245 -16.05 15.99 -42.69
N GLU A 246 -15.73 16.94 -43.57
CA GLU A 246 -16.78 17.59 -44.39
C GLU A 246 -17.58 16.53 -45.17
N PRO A 247 -18.92 16.65 -45.26
CA PRO A 247 -19.74 15.71 -46.01
C PRO A 247 -19.23 15.55 -47.45
N GLU A 248 -19.23 14.31 -47.96
CA GLU A 248 -18.82 14.07 -49.36
C GLU A 248 -19.66 14.94 -50.31
N PRO A 249 -19.12 15.34 -51.48
CA PRO A 249 -19.78 16.27 -52.41
C PRO A 249 -21.22 15.88 -52.79
N ARG A 250 -21.53 14.58 -52.81
CA ARG A 250 -22.87 14.04 -53.08
C ARG A 250 -23.89 14.33 -51.97
N TRP A 251 -23.44 14.53 -50.74
CA TRP A 251 -24.26 14.77 -49.54
C TRP A 251 -24.16 16.20 -49.00
N LYS A 252 -23.30 17.04 -49.61
CA LYS A 252 -23.00 18.40 -49.12
C LYS A 252 -24.17 19.39 -49.31
N ASP A 253 -24.95 19.26 -50.40
CA ASP A 253 -26.18 20.05 -50.64
C ASP A 253 -27.07 19.36 -51.70
N PRO A 254 -27.79 18.26 -51.36
CA PRO A 254 -28.59 17.49 -52.31
C PRO A 254 -29.70 18.32 -52.98
N ASP A 255 -30.32 19.22 -52.20
CA ASP A 255 -31.47 20.02 -52.61
C ASP A 255 -31.09 21.43 -53.11
N LYS A 256 -29.80 21.77 -53.14
CA LYS A 256 -29.24 23.07 -53.54
C LYS A 256 -29.83 24.27 -52.78
N ILE A 257 -30.41 24.03 -51.60
CA ILE A 257 -31.14 25.05 -50.84
C ILE A 257 -30.18 26.07 -50.22
N GLY A 258 -28.99 25.60 -49.81
CA GLY A 258 -27.93 26.46 -49.30
C GLY A 258 -27.44 27.41 -50.38
N LYS A 259 -27.29 26.91 -51.61
CA LYS A 259 -26.97 27.74 -52.78
C LYS A 259 -28.07 28.75 -53.08
N TYR A 260 -29.34 28.33 -53.07
CA TYR A 260 -30.48 29.21 -53.35
C TYR A 260 -30.55 30.40 -52.39
N ILE A 261 -30.40 30.17 -51.07
CA ILE A 261 -30.41 31.24 -50.07
C ILE A 261 -29.21 32.18 -50.25
N LYS A 262 -28.01 31.64 -50.47
CA LYS A 262 -26.80 32.47 -50.67
C LYS A 262 -26.89 33.32 -51.94
N VAL A 263 -27.37 32.75 -53.03
CA VAL A 263 -27.42 33.45 -54.31
C VAL A 263 -28.60 34.42 -54.37
N PHE A 264 -29.83 33.96 -54.11
CA PHE A 264 -31.04 34.76 -54.32
C PHE A 264 -31.42 35.67 -53.14
N PHE A 265 -31.12 35.28 -51.90
CA PHE A 265 -31.39 36.16 -50.75
C PHE A 265 -30.16 37.01 -50.43
N LEU A 266 -29.03 36.38 -50.11
CA LEU A 266 -27.85 37.11 -49.66
C LEU A 266 -27.18 37.91 -50.79
N GLY A 267 -27.07 37.33 -52.00
CA GLY A 267 -26.52 38.00 -53.18
C GLY A 267 -27.38 39.18 -53.64
N HIS A 268 -28.71 38.99 -53.72
CA HIS A 268 -29.64 40.07 -54.07
C HIS A 268 -29.68 41.18 -53.00
N LEU A 269 -29.63 40.83 -51.71
CA LEU A 269 -29.60 41.81 -50.63
C LEU A 269 -28.27 42.57 -50.57
N SER A 270 -27.14 41.90 -50.79
CA SER A 270 -25.83 42.53 -50.94
C SER A 270 -25.83 43.54 -52.10
N ARG A 271 -26.50 43.20 -53.21
CA ARG A 271 -26.73 44.11 -54.35
C ARG A 271 -27.61 45.30 -53.98
N MET A 272 -28.73 45.07 -53.29
CA MET A 272 -29.63 46.15 -52.84
C MET A 272 -28.91 47.16 -51.94
N LEU A 273 -27.97 46.68 -51.14
CA LEU A 273 -27.14 47.49 -50.24
C LEU A 273 -25.86 48.03 -50.89
N GLY A 274 -25.60 47.73 -52.16
CA GLY A 274 -24.41 48.20 -52.90
C GLY A 274 -23.08 47.57 -52.46
N ILE A 275 -23.13 46.47 -51.69
CA ILE A 275 -21.96 45.78 -51.18
C ILE A 275 -21.47 44.79 -52.25
N LYS A 276 -20.28 45.06 -52.80
CA LYS A 276 -19.60 44.15 -53.72
C LYS A 276 -18.98 43.00 -52.92
N ASN A 277 -19.55 41.81 -53.05
CA ASN A 277 -19.08 40.57 -52.44
C ASN A 277 -19.14 39.45 -53.48
N ASP A 278 -18.39 38.36 -53.30
CA ASP A 278 -18.32 37.23 -54.24
C ASP A 278 -19.70 36.63 -54.53
N TYR A 279 -20.59 36.62 -53.52
CA TYR A 279 -21.99 36.19 -53.67
C TYR A 279 -22.83 37.07 -54.61
N SER A 280 -22.48 38.35 -54.76
CA SER A 280 -23.15 39.24 -55.72
C SER A 280 -22.77 38.89 -57.17
N ASN A 281 -21.58 38.35 -57.41
CA ASN A 281 -21.17 37.89 -58.73
C ASN A 281 -21.82 36.54 -59.07
N GLU A 282 -21.88 35.62 -58.11
CA GLU A 282 -22.59 34.34 -58.27
C GLU A 282 -24.08 34.53 -58.61
N TYR A 283 -24.71 35.58 -58.06
CA TYR A 283 -26.06 35.99 -58.43
C TYR A 283 -26.20 36.44 -59.90
N TRP A 284 -25.24 37.19 -60.44
CA TRP A 284 -25.26 37.58 -61.85
C TRP A 284 -25.09 36.39 -62.79
N ASP A 285 -24.21 35.45 -62.45
CA ASP A 285 -23.99 34.24 -63.24
C ASP A 285 -25.22 33.33 -63.27
N GLU A 286 -25.99 33.27 -62.17
CA GLU A 286 -27.27 32.56 -62.17
C GLU A 286 -28.37 33.32 -62.90
N MET A 287 -28.42 34.65 -62.78
CA MET A 287 -29.43 35.43 -63.49
C MET A 287 -29.21 35.45 -65.00
N LYS A 288 -27.96 35.47 -65.46
CA LYS A 288 -27.61 35.42 -66.88
C LYS A 288 -28.13 34.14 -67.54
N LYS A 289 -28.11 33.01 -66.85
CA LYS A 289 -28.65 31.73 -67.37
C LYS A 289 -30.16 31.76 -67.61
N HIS A 290 -30.88 32.60 -66.87
CA HIS A 290 -32.34 32.74 -66.96
C HIS A 290 -32.77 33.99 -67.72
N THR A 291 -31.82 34.81 -68.19
CA THR A 291 -32.08 36.00 -68.99
C THR A 291 -31.89 35.65 -70.46
N VAL A 292 -32.91 35.91 -71.28
CA VAL A 292 -32.79 35.76 -72.74
C VAL A 292 -32.13 37.02 -73.28
N GLU A 293 -31.03 36.88 -74.02
CA GLU A 293 -30.43 38.00 -74.76
C GLU A 293 -31.21 38.18 -76.08
N GLU A 294 -31.56 39.42 -76.43
CA GLU A 294 -32.20 39.72 -77.73
C GLU A 294 -31.25 39.35 -78.88
N PRO A 295 -31.73 38.69 -79.96
CA PRO A 295 -30.89 38.38 -81.09
C PRO A 295 -30.41 39.68 -81.75
N VAL A 296 -29.11 39.78 -81.99
CA VAL A 296 -28.51 40.85 -82.78
C VAL A 296 -28.64 40.43 -84.24
N ASP A 297 -29.40 41.18 -85.04
CA ASP A 297 -29.47 40.98 -86.49
C ASP A 297 -28.13 41.41 -87.13
N GLU A 298 -27.42 40.45 -87.75
CA GLU A 298 -26.24 40.72 -88.58
C GLU A 298 -26.70 41.18 -89.96
N GLU A 299 -26.78 42.49 -90.20
CA GLU A 299 -26.94 43.06 -91.54
C GLU A 299 -25.58 43.09 -92.26
N ASP A 300 -25.38 42.13 -93.17
CA ASP A 300 -24.39 42.17 -94.25
C ASP A 300 -24.82 43.21 -95.30
N ASP A 301 -24.03 44.27 -95.49
CA ASP A 301 -24.04 45.06 -96.73
C ASP A 301 -22.60 45.43 -97.14
N GLU A 302 -22.07 44.69 -98.13
CA GLU A 302 -20.83 44.96 -98.84
C GLU A 302 -21.01 46.05 -99.93
N VAL A 303 -20.28 47.16 -99.77
CA VAL A 303 -19.65 48.10 -100.77
C VAL A 303 -20.47 48.60 -101.99
N ASN A 304 -20.47 49.89 -102.36
CA ASN A 304 -19.28 50.61 -102.80
C ASN A 304 -19.45 52.13 -103.05
N GLU A 305 -18.30 52.81 -102.94
CA GLU A 305 -17.77 53.97 -103.69
C GLU A 305 -18.50 55.33 -103.75
N ASN A 306 -17.82 56.31 -103.16
CA ASN A 306 -17.99 57.77 -103.19
C ASN A 306 -19.04 58.36 -102.25
N GLY A 307 -18.56 58.69 -101.04
CA GLY A 307 -19.34 59.07 -99.88
C GLY A 307 -20.33 60.22 -100.10
N LEU A 308 -21.57 59.94 -99.69
CA LEU A 308 -22.58 60.89 -99.27
C LEU A 308 -23.58 60.16 -98.35
N ILE A 309 -24.08 60.93 -97.40
CA ILE A 309 -25.04 60.56 -96.35
C ILE A 309 -26.45 60.55 -96.94
N GLN A 310 -27.27 59.58 -96.54
CA GLN A 310 -28.55 59.85 -95.87
C GLN A 310 -28.89 58.72 -94.92
#